data_AF-A0A7V6G622-F1
#
_entry.id   AF-A0A7V6G622-F1
#
_cell.length_a   1.000
_cell.length_b   1.000
_cell.length_c   1.000
_cell.angle_alpha   90.00
_cell.angle_beta   90.00
_cell.angle_gamma   90.00
#
_symmetry.space_group_name_H-M   'P 1'
#
loop_
_entity.id
_entity.type
_entity.pdbx_description
1 polymer ?
#
loop_
_entity_poly.entity_id
_entity_poly.type
_entity_poly.pdbx_seq_one_letter_code
_entity_poly.pdbx_strand_id
1 'polypeptide(L)'
;MNQIFRKIKLIVSFMLIVINVMLGQTQLPSKSKLKIIEYKSAEYIAIGYIENKAFVEGQNITILSKQTKDTIISGKYFTEIEEGYVDGMWIQYNENSIIRAYGLFKVSNSDREVGLTTKKKRAGSLDIEAKDISECYGFYNDLSTFLKKISNEDYSLKVQNTGNNEFYKIAKLEIIVNKSLIEKYGFFAIDDFIFYTTDVLITQKNGNIFNGKVEYSKDESNRVIFTYKEGKWKSIDGEEELILLSDNNYKYRKTYSRDTENNIKEVELFISPLQMEKFGFWATKEYFDSISHVKYTYKNGNIFIGEVNLEKKILSNGIYYYSTGEVFEGNIGGSWFCGIPIEGKMKFNDGSTELDNWLMKYQLTKSEVNELEKINSPTEVRKKAINFFNERSYQNAIKEAQTAVAEKNYDLAKKWYLNAKNFIIDEVVPKDEGNDFLNFLRKSNNPTKTEFVDDEIRKIDKIIEDEVWKKDLISRFGVKYGMSIYHGEFIIGMTQEMVHEIMAKEMFIINKYGHIESWTFDQDYLFRLTAELQRKGEGICNRYGSESEECRLAAERMGHIATTMQRYAERIREFGGPKIPRILTFSNGKLSGIYNE
;
A
#
# COMPACT_ATOMS: atom_id res chain seq x y z
N MET A 1 -59.33 13.35 -53.03
CA MET A 1 -59.27 13.59 -51.56
C MET A 1 -58.01 14.32 -51.09
N ASN A 2 -56.82 14.04 -51.64
CA ASN A 2 -55.54 14.65 -51.20
C ASN A 2 -55.36 16.17 -51.45
N GLN A 3 -55.99 16.75 -52.48
CA GLN A 3 -55.73 18.15 -52.87
C GLN A 3 -56.49 19.17 -52.00
N ILE A 4 -57.73 18.84 -51.59
CA ILE A 4 -58.55 19.67 -50.70
C ILE A 4 -57.94 19.70 -49.30
N PHE A 5 -57.51 18.55 -48.78
CA PHE A 5 -56.80 18.47 -47.49
C PHE A 5 -55.46 19.24 -47.50
N ARG A 6 -54.69 19.23 -48.61
CA ARG A 6 -53.48 20.05 -48.75
C ARG A 6 -53.80 21.56 -48.73
N LYS A 7 -54.84 22.00 -49.44
CA LYS A 7 -55.28 23.41 -49.44
C LYS A 7 -55.77 23.86 -48.07
N ILE A 8 -56.55 23.03 -47.37
CA ILE A 8 -57.02 23.31 -46.00
C ILE A 8 -55.85 23.39 -45.02
N LYS A 9 -54.89 22.45 -45.06
CA LYS A 9 -53.68 22.51 -44.22
C LYS A 9 -52.86 23.78 -44.45
N LEU A 10 -52.74 24.22 -45.71
CA LEU A 10 -52.00 25.43 -46.08
C LEU A 10 -52.70 26.71 -45.59
N ILE A 11 -54.04 26.78 -45.68
CA ILE A 11 -54.83 27.90 -45.14
C ILE A 11 -54.75 27.96 -43.61
N VAL A 12 -54.85 26.82 -42.93
CA VAL A 12 -54.75 26.74 -41.46
C VAL A 12 -53.35 27.14 -40.99
N SER A 13 -52.29 26.67 -41.65
CA SER A 13 -50.90 27.08 -41.37
C SER A 13 -50.72 28.59 -41.55
N PHE A 14 -51.22 29.14 -42.65
CA PHE A 14 -51.15 30.56 -42.94
C PHE A 14 -51.93 31.41 -41.91
N MET A 15 -53.12 30.98 -41.48
CA MET A 15 -53.85 31.63 -40.40
C MET A 15 -53.11 31.59 -39.07
N LEU A 16 -52.49 30.46 -38.71
CA LEU A 16 -51.69 30.34 -37.49
C LEU A 16 -50.48 31.29 -37.49
N ILE A 17 -49.82 31.47 -38.65
CA ILE A 17 -48.71 32.43 -38.80
C ILE A 17 -49.21 33.86 -38.56
N VAL A 18 -50.34 34.25 -39.17
CA VAL A 18 -50.93 35.58 -38.98
C VAL A 18 -51.35 35.81 -37.52
N ILE A 19 -51.94 34.81 -36.87
CA ILE A 19 -52.33 34.86 -35.46
C ILE A 19 -51.08 35.01 -34.56
N ASN A 20 -50.00 34.28 -34.82
CA ASN A 20 -48.75 34.41 -34.06
C ASN A 20 -48.14 35.81 -34.17
N VAL A 21 -48.19 36.42 -35.37
CA VAL A 21 -47.81 37.83 -35.53
C VAL A 21 -48.73 38.71 -34.68
N MET A 22 -50.05 38.52 -34.70
CA MET A 22 -50.98 39.34 -33.90
C MET A 22 -50.79 39.19 -32.38
N LEU A 23 -50.50 37.98 -31.88
CA LEU A 23 -50.39 37.69 -30.44
C LEU A 23 -49.06 38.14 -29.82
N GLY A 24 -47.99 38.25 -30.60
CA GLY A 24 -46.66 38.62 -30.09
C GLY A 24 -46.35 40.12 -30.07
N GLN A 25 -47.38 40.98 -30.10
CA GLN A 25 -47.23 42.43 -30.25
C GLN A 25 -47.12 43.14 -28.90
N THR A 26 -46.40 44.26 -28.88
CA THR A 26 -46.44 45.26 -27.79
C THR A 26 -47.44 46.37 -28.14
N GLN A 27 -47.48 47.48 -27.38
CA GLN A 27 -48.39 48.59 -27.68
C GLN A 27 -48.13 49.13 -29.09
N LEU A 28 -49.12 48.98 -29.98
CA LEU A 28 -49.03 49.36 -31.38
C LEU A 28 -49.26 50.87 -31.58
N PRO A 29 -48.48 51.55 -32.46
CA PRO A 29 -48.76 52.92 -32.88
C PRO A 29 -50.14 53.01 -33.53
N SER A 30 -50.88 54.10 -33.26
CA SER A 30 -52.29 54.25 -33.62
C SER A 30 -52.58 54.21 -35.13
N LYS A 31 -51.58 54.37 -35.99
CA LYS A 31 -51.71 54.32 -37.46
C LYS A 31 -51.08 53.09 -38.13
N SER A 32 -50.52 52.18 -37.33
CA SER A 32 -49.92 50.95 -37.85
C SER A 32 -50.99 50.00 -38.41
N LYS A 33 -50.67 49.31 -39.51
CA LYS A 33 -51.55 48.29 -40.11
C LYS A 33 -50.76 47.02 -40.40
N LEU A 34 -51.31 45.87 -40.03
CA LEU A 34 -50.77 44.57 -40.45
C LEU A 34 -50.85 44.46 -41.98
N LYS A 35 -49.74 44.14 -42.62
CA LYS A 35 -49.65 43.98 -44.06
C LYS A 35 -48.91 42.70 -44.44
N ILE A 36 -49.33 42.14 -45.56
CA ILE A 36 -48.65 41.06 -46.27
C ILE A 36 -48.04 41.68 -47.52
N ILE A 37 -46.72 41.70 -47.62
CA ILE A 37 -45.97 42.26 -48.74
C ILE A 37 -45.42 41.11 -49.57
N GLU A 38 -46.04 40.91 -50.72
CA GLU A 38 -45.47 40.11 -51.79
C GLU A 38 -44.63 41.00 -52.71
N TYR A 39 -43.31 40.80 -52.69
CA TYR A 39 -42.33 41.53 -53.52
C TYR A 39 -42.32 40.97 -54.94
N LYS A 40 -42.26 41.79 -55.99
CA LYS A 40 -42.40 41.26 -57.36
C LYS A 40 -41.20 40.44 -57.83
N SER A 41 -40.00 40.88 -57.49
CA SER A 41 -38.74 40.34 -58.00
C SER A 41 -37.97 39.50 -56.98
N ALA A 42 -38.58 39.18 -55.84
CA ALA A 42 -37.94 38.43 -54.78
C ALA A 42 -38.72 37.16 -54.43
N GLU A 43 -38.03 36.12 -53.96
CA GLU A 43 -38.57 34.79 -53.69
C GLU A 43 -39.18 34.63 -52.28
N TYR A 44 -39.55 35.73 -51.63
CA TYR A 44 -40.14 35.73 -50.28
C TYR A 44 -41.32 36.70 -50.12
N ILE A 45 -42.06 36.52 -49.03
CA ILE A 45 -43.20 37.33 -48.59
C ILE A 45 -42.90 37.84 -47.18
N ALA A 46 -43.08 39.13 -46.92
CA ALA A 46 -42.94 39.68 -45.56
C ALA A 46 -44.31 39.99 -44.96
N ILE A 47 -44.51 39.63 -43.70
CA ILE A 47 -45.73 39.86 -42.91
C ILE A 47 -45.33 40.65 -41.67
N GLY A 48 -45.99 41.78 -41.42
CA GLY A 48 -45.71 42.60 -40.24
C GLY A 48 -46.53 43.89 -40.22
N TYR A 49 -46.46 44.60 -39.10
CA TYR A 49 -47.08 45.92 -38.97
C TYR A 49 -46.26 46.98 -39.69
N ILE A 50 -46.96 47.86 -40.42
CA ILE A 50 -46.35 48.93 -41.21
C ILE A 50 -46.94 50.27 -40.83
N GLU A 51 -46.07 51.23 -40.56
CA GLU A 51 -46.38 52.65 -40.36
C GLU A 51 -45.43 53.48 -41.24
N ASN A 52 -45.91 54.56 -41.86
CA ASN A 52 -45.09 55.45 -42.69
C ASN A 52 -44.22 54.75 -43.76
N LYS A 53 -44.67 53.62 -44.31
CA LYS A 53 -43.94 52.78 -45.30
C LYS A 53 -42.68 52.09 -44.73
N ALA A 54 -42.57 51.92 -43.42
CA ALA A 54 -41.54 51.11 -42.77
C ALA A 54 -42.20 50.04 -41.88
N PHE A 55 -41.47 48.96 -41.59
CA PHE A 55 -41.88 48.02 -40.54
C PHE A 55 -41.81 48.73 -39.18
N VAL A 56 -42.78 48.46 -38.32
CA VAL A 56 -42.81 49.06 -36.98
C VAL A 56 -41.75 48.39 -36.10
N GLU A 57 -40.87 49.18 -35.49
CA GLU A 57 -39.85 48.69 -34.58
C GLU A 57 -40.44 48.04 -33.32
N GLY A 58 -39.73 47.05 -32.78
CA GLY A 58 -40.14 46.27 -31.62
C GLY A 58 -41.28 45.29 -31.88
N GLN A 59 -41.83 45.24 -33.09
CA GLN A 59 -42.94 44.34 -33.45
C GLN A 59 -42.47 43.10 -34.18
N ASN A 60 -43.23 42.01 -34.03
CA ASN A 60 -42.94 40.78 -34.73
C ASN A 60 -43.15 40.93 -36.24
N ILE A 61 -42.15 40.49 -36.99
CA ILE A 61 -42.22 40.25 -38.43
C ILE A 61 -42.09 38.75 -38.69
N THR A 62 -42.65 38.29 -39.81
CA THR A 62 -42.42 36.94 -40.34
C THR A 62 -42.16 37.04 -41.83
N ILE A 63 -41.06 36.43 -42.27
CA ILE A 63 -40.70 36.33 -43.68
C ILE A 63 -40.85 34.87 -44.11
N LEU A 64 -41.60 34.65 -45.19
CA LEU A 64 -41.91 33.32 -45.73
C LEU A 64 -41.27 33.14 -47.11
N SER A 65 -40.82 31.92 -47.43
CA SER A 65 -40.50 31.52 -48.80
C SER A 65 -41.75 31.56 -49.68
N LYS A 66 -41.65 32.12 -50.88
CA LYS A 66 -42.77 32.05 -51.82
C LYS A 66 -43.01 30.65 -52.35
N GLN A 67 -41.95 29.88 -52.52
CA GLN A 67 -41.99 28.56 -53.13
C GLN A 67 -42.64 27.55 -52.18
N THR A 68 -42.14 27.47 -50.95
CA THR A 68 -42.60 26.47 -49.97
C THR A 68 -43.70 26.99 -49.04
N LYS A 69 -43.83 28.32 -48.92
CA LYS A 69 -44.67 29.01 -47.91
C LYS A 69 -44.22 28.79 -46.47
N ASP A 70 -43.02 28.25 -46.29
CA ASP A 70 -42.42 28.07 -44.97
C ASP A 70 -41.74 29.35 -44.48
N THR A 71 -41.62 29.47 -43.16
CA THR A 71 -40.89 30.56 -42.50
C THR A 71 -39.41 30.49 -42.82
N ILE A 72 -38.84 31.61 -43.27
CA ILE A 72 -37.40 31.82 -43.40
C ILE A 72 -36.87 32.44 -42.10
N ILE A 73 -37.50 33.52 -41.64
CA ILE A 73 -37.14 34.18 -40.38
C ILE A 73 -38.37 34.82 -39.75
N SER A 74 -38.45 34.81 -38.42
CA SER A 74 -39.54 35.44 -37.68
C SER A 74 -39.06 35.93 -36.32
N GLY A 75 -39.49 37.11 -35.90
CA GLY A 75 -39.06 37.69 -34.62
C GLY A 75 -39.33 39.17 -34.52
N LYS A 76 -38.89 39.79 -33.43
CA LYS A 76 -39.00 41.22 -33.21
C LYS A 76 -38.03 41.96 -34.12
N TYR A 77 -38.56 42.83 -34.96
CA TYR A 77 -37.77 43.67 -35.85
C TYR A 77 -37.40 44.99 -35.19
N PHE A 78 -36.16 45.44 -35.36
CA PHE A 78 -35.72 46.77 -34.96
C PHE A 78 -34.57 47.24 -35.83
N THR A 79 -34.23 48.53 -35.76
CA THR A 79 -33.03 49.07 -36.40
C THR A 79 -32.08 49.65 -35.36
N GLU A 80 -30.78 49.42 -35.54
CA GLU A 80 -29.72 49.92 -34.68
C GLU A 80 -28.49 50.19 -35.55
N ILE A 81 -27.81 51.33 -35.36
CA ILE A 81 -26.59 51.71 -36.11
C ILE A 81 -26.74 51.52 -37.64
N GLU A 82 -27.82 52.06 -38.22
CA GLU A 82 -28.12 51.96 -39.67
C GLU A 82 -28.23 50.52 -40.22
N GLU A 83 -28.47 49.53 -39.36
CA GLU A 83 -28.71 48.15 -39.75
C GLU A 83 -30.09 47.68 -39.25
N GLY A 84 -30.69 46.73 -39.97
CA GLY A 84 -31.93 46.08 -39.55
C GLY A 84 -31.64 44.76 -38.87
N TYR A 85 -32.35 44.50 -37.78
CA TYR A 85 -32.20 43.27 -37.00
C TYR A 85 -33.54 42.59 -36.77
N VAL A 86 -33.47 41.26 -36.64
CA VAL A 86 -34.55 40.43 -36.12
C VAL A 86 -33.99 39.64 -34.93
N ASP A 87 -34.54 39.90 -33.74
CA ASP A 87 -34.38 39.02 -32.59
C ASP A 87 -35.49 37.97 -32.62
N GLY A 88 -35.13 36.73 -32.94
CA GLY A 88 -36.11 35.66 -33.11
C GLY A 88 -35.52 34.37 -33.64
N MET A 89 -36.22 33.75 -34.59
CA MET A 89 -35.92 32.44 -35.13
C MET A 89 -35.66 32.51 -36.63
N TRP A 90 -34.52 31.99 -37.07
CA TRP A 90 -34.17 31.74 -38.46
C TRP A 90 -34.27 30.23 -38.76
N ILE A 91 -34.82 29.88 -39.92
CA ILE A 91 -34.96 28.51 -40.39
C ILE A 91 -34.26 28.37 -41.75
N GLN A 92 -33.39 27.38 -41.84
CA GLN A 92 -32.75 26.98 -43.09
C GLN A 92 -33.18 25.56 -43.47
N TYR A 93 -33.56 25.40 -44.73
CA TYR A 93 -33.94 24.11 -45.31
C TYR A 93 -32.76 23.60 -46.15
N ASN A 94 -32.23 22.44 -45.78
CA ASN A 94 -31.27 21.68 -46.57
C ASN A 94 -32.01 20.50 -47.25
N GLU A 95 -31.41 19.88 -48.27
CA GLU A 95 -32.06 18.84 -49.10
C GLU A 95 -32.76 17.75 -48.29
N ASN A 96 -32.21 17.40 -47.11
CA ASN A 96 -32.73 16.33 -46.24
C ASN A 96 -32.94 16.75 -44.77
N SER A 97 -32.79 18.02 -44.41
CA SER A 97 -32.86 18.45 -42.99
C SER A 97 -33.29 19.92 -42.81
N ILE A 98 -33.68 20.27 -41.58
CA ILE A 98 -34.09 21.63 -41.20
C ILE A 98 -33.22 22.09 -40.04
N ILE A 99 -32.55 23.23 -40.20
CA ILE A 99 -31.83 23.93 -39.14
C ILE A 99 -32.72 25.05 -38.62
N ARG A 100 -32.85 25.17 -37.30
CA ARG A 100 -33.57 26.24 -36.61
C ARG A 100 -32.63 26.92 -35.63
N ALA A 101 -32.30 28.17 -35.89
CA ALA A 101 -31.47 28.99 -35.02
C ALA A 101 -32.32 30.08 -34.35
N TYR A 102 -32.08 30.32 -33.07
CA TYR A 102 -32.69 31.37 -32.28
C TYR A 102 -31.60 32.36 -31.87
N GLY A 103 -31.88 33.66 -31.98
CA GLY A 103 -30.92 34.70 -31.64
C GLY A 103 -31.13 35.99 -32.43
N LEU A 104 -30.04 36.73 -32.58
CA LEU A 104 -30.00 38.03 -33.22
C LEU A 104 -29.46 37.90 -34.65
N PHE A 105 -30.28 38.29 -35.61
CA PHE A 105 -29.95 38.22 -37.03
C PHE A 105 -29.99 39.60 -37.65
N LYS A 106 -28.91 40.01 -38.30
CA LYS A 106 -28.92 41.17 -39.19
C LYS A 106 -29.68 40.77 -40.46
N VAL A 107 -30.63 41.61 -40.87
CA VAL A 107 -31.48 41.37 -42.04
C VAL A 107 -31.46 42.57 -42.97
N SER A 108 -31.35 42.30 -44.27
CA SER A 108 -31.57 43.33 -45.28
C SER A 108 -32.23 42.74 -46.52
N ASN A 109 -32.93 43.58 -47.28
CA ASN A 109 -33.46 43.15 -48.57
C ASN A 109 -33.30 44.22 -49.66
N SER A 110 -32.45 45.21 -49.44
CA SER A 110 -32.18 46.29 -50.38
C SER A 110 -30.83 46.91 -50.07
N ASP A 111 -30.01 47.13 -51.09
CA ASP A 111 -28.71 47.81 -50.94
C ASP A 111 -28.86 49.33 -50.80
N ARG A 112 -30.09 49.85 -50.79
CA ARG A 112 -30.41 51.29 -50.83
C ARG A 112 -31.15 51.80 -49.60
N GLU A 113 -31.58 50.92 -48.73
CA GLU A 113 -32.39 51.26 -47.54
C GLU A 113 -31.88 50.45 -46.34
N VAL A 114 -31.87 51.07 -45.16
CA VAL A 114 -31.53 50.40 -43.91
C VAL A 114 -32.53 49.29 -43.61
N GLY A 115 -32.03 48.08 -43.35
CA GLY A 115 -32.85 46.93 -42.96
C GLY A 115 -33.80 46.46 -44.06
N LEU A 116 -35.10 46.32 -43.72
CA LEU A 116 -36.11 45.76 -44.61
C LEU A 116 -36.96 46.85 -45.27
N THR A 117 -36.84 47.01 -46.59
CA THR A 117 -37.73 47.89 -47.37
C THR A 117 -39.11 47.27 -47.56
N THR A 118 -40.16 48.07 -47.39
CA THR A 118 -41.54 47.70 -47.72
C THR A 118 -41.89 47.96 -49.19
N LYS A 119 -40.99 48.60 -49.96
CA LYS A 119 -41.24 49.04 -51.34
C LYS A 119 -40.99 47.89 -52.31
N LYS A 120 -42.09 47.35 -52.87
CA LYS A 120 -42.10 46.21 -53.79
C LYS A 120 -41.12 46.25 -54.98
N LYS A 121 -40.74 47.45 -55.46
CA LYS A 121 -39.82 47.65 -56.60
C LYS A 121 -38.34 47.78 -56.19
N ARG A 122 -38.05 47.96 -54.90
CA ARG A 122 -36.69 48.18 -54.37
C ARG A 122 -36.13 46.98 -53.63
N ALA A 123 -36.98 46.02 -53.30
CA ALA A 123 -36.57 44.79 -52.66
C ALA A 123 -35.86 43.87 -53.65
N GLY A 124 -34.65 43.45 -53.29
CA GLY A 124 -33.91 42.37 -53.92
C GLY A 124 -33.99 41.08 -53.10
N SER A 125 -32.93 40.28 -53.17
CA SER A 125 -32.75 39.09 -52.34
C SER A 125 -32.76 39.43 -50.85
N LEU A 126 -33.22 38.48 -50.03
CA LEU A 126 -33.15 38.61 -48.57
C LEU A 126 -31.76 38.16 -48.12
N ASP A 127 -31.04 39.05 -47.46
CA ASP A 127 -29.76 38.78 -46.81
C ASP A 127 -29.99 38.64 -45.30
N ILE A 128 -29.39 37.58 -44.72
CA ILE A 128 -29.51 37.24 -43.31
C ILE A 128 -28.12 36.84 -42.81
N GLU A 129 -27.62 37.55 -41.81
CA GLU A 129 -26.36 37.28 -41.15
C GLU A 129 -26.60 37.07 -39.65
N ALA A 130 -26.19 35.92 -39.12
CA ALA A 130 -26.30 35.65 -37.68
C ALA A 130 -25.24 36.44 -36.91
N LYS A 131 -25.67 37.29 -35.96
CA LYS A 131 -24.76 38.09 -35.10
C LYS A 131 -24.55 37.46 -33.73
N ASP A 132 -25.60 36.87 -33.19
CA ASP A 132 -25.53 36.08 -31.96
C ASP A 132 -26.58 34.98 -32.01
N ILE A 133 -26.28 33.81 -31.46
CA ILE A 133 -27.20 32.69 -31.38
C ILE A 133 -27.35 32.31 -29.90
N SER A 134 -28.59 32.19 -29.44
CA SER A 134 -28.90 31.65 -28.12
C SER A 134 -28.99 30.12 -28.17
N GLU A 135 -29.68 29.58 -29.18
CA GLU A 135 -29.90 28.14 -29.36
C GLU A 135 -30.01 27.79 -30.85
N CYS A 136 -29.47 26.65 -31.28
CA CYS A 136 -29.59 26.15 -32.64
C CYS A 136 -29.85 24.64 -32.64
N TYR A 137 -30.85 24.23 -33.42
CA TYR A 137 -31.27 22.85 -33.59
C TYR A 137 -31.08 22.45 -35.04
N GLY A 138 -30.57 21.27 -35.29
CA GLY A 138 -30.45 20.76 -36.65
C GLY A 138 -30.01 19.31 -36.66
N PHE A 139 -29.37 18.92 -37.75
CA PHE A 139 -28.85 17.59 -37.92
C PHE A 139 -27.41 17.65 -38.43
N TYR A 140 -26.57 16.80 -37.85
CA TYR A 140 -25.23 16.50 -38.32
C TYR A 140 -25.28 15.14 -38.97
N ASN A 141 -25.39 15.12 -40.30
CA ASN A 141 -25.87 13.96 -41.06
C ASN A 141 -27.24 13.50 -40.55
N ASP A 142 -27.32 12.31 -39.96
CA ASP A 142 -28.55 11.73 -39.39
C ASP A 142 -28.67 11.93 -37.87
N LEU A 143 -27.70 12.61 -37.25
CA LEU A 143 -27.65 12.77 -35.80
C LEU A 143 -28.27 14.11 -35.38
N SER A 144 -29.22 14.05 -34.46
CA SER A 144 -29.87 15.25 -33.90
C SER A 144 -28.82 16.11 -33.21
N THR A 145 -28.73 17.38 -33.59
CA THR A 145 -27.70 18.28 -33.08
C THR A 145 -28.31 19.51 -32.44
N PHE A 146 -27.78 19.88 -31.28
CA PHE A 146 -28.20 21.03 -30.50
C PHE A 146 -27.00 21.83 -30.02
N LEU A 147 -26.94 23.11 -30.40
CA LEU A 147 -25.97 24.07 -29.90
C LEU A 147 -26.70 25.08 -29.01
N LYS A 148 -26.19 25.34 -27.81
CA LYS A 148 -26.79 26.28 -26.87
C LYS A 148 -25.73 27.17 -26.25
N LYS A 149 -25.96 28.47 -26.26
CA LYS A 149 -25.15 29.44 -25.53
C LYS A 149 -25.27 29.18 -24.02
N ILE A 150 -24.15 29.01 -23.35
CA ILE A 150 -24.09 28.76 -21.91
C ILE A 150 -23.44 29.92 -21.14
N SER A 151 -22.59 30.70 -21.81
CA SER A 151 -22.00 31.93 -21.30
C SER A 151 -21.82 32.94 -22.44
N ASN A 152 -21.25 34.11 -22.16
CA ASN A 152 -20.89 35.06 -23.22
C ASN A 152 -19.80 34.54 -24.15
N GLU A 153 -18.98 33.59 -23.68
CA GLU A 153 -17.80 33.09 -24.38
C GLU A 153 -17.94 31.64 -24.85
N ASP A 154 -18.92 30.88 -24.36
CA ASP A 154 -19.00 29.45 -24.59
C ASP A 154 -20.40 28.96 -24.95
N TYR A 155 -20.40 27.88 -25.73
CA TYR A 155 -21.57 27.17 -26.20
C TYR A 155 -21.44 25.68 -25.88
N SER A 156 -22.54 25.04 -25.47
CA SER A 156 -22.62 23.59 -25.37
C SER A 156 -23.17 23.03 -26.68
N LEU A 157 -22.38 22.20 -27.37
CA LEU A 157 -22.83 21.42 -28.51
C LEU A 157 -23.11 19.99 -28.05
N LYS A 158 -24.27 19.45 -28.47
CA LYS A 158 -24.69 18.08 -28.22
C LYS A 158 -25.15 17.44 -29.52
N VAL A 159 -24.55 16.31 -29.88
CA VAL A 159 -24.94 15.49 -31.03
C VAL A 159 -25.47 14.16 -30.49
N GLN A 160 -26.71 13.80 -30.82
CA GLN A 160 -27.42 12.65 -30.26
C GLN A 160 -27.93 11.73 -31.35
N ASN A 161 -27.71 10.43 -31.16
CA ASN A 161 -28.36 9.40 -31.95
C ASN A 161 -29.72 9.08 -31.34
N THR A 162 -30.76 9.77 -31.81
CA THR A 162 -32.14 9.61 -31.32
C THR A 162 -32.92 8.50 -32.04
N GLY A 163 -32.30 7.77 -32.98
CA GLY A 163 -32.94 6.71 -33.76
C GLY A 163 -32.38 5.32 -33.46
N ASN A 164 -33.07 4.29 -33.97
CA ASN A 164 -32.59 2.89 -33.93
C ASN A 164 -31.47 2.63 -34.94
N ASN A 165 -30.76 3.66 -35.38
CA ASN A 165 -29.71 3.53 -36.38
C ASN A 165 -28.50 2.82 -35.73
N GLU A 166 -28.44 1.49 -35.89
CA GLU A 166 -27.40 0.61 -35.35
C GLU A 166 -26.02 0.89 -35.92
N PHE A 167 -25.91 1.60 -37.05
CA PHE A 167 -24.63 1.92 -37.67
C PHE A 167 -23.75 2.82 -36.80
N TYR A 168 -24.35 3.71 -36.00
CA TYR A 168 -23.61 4.51 -35.03
C TYR A 168 -23.53 3.81 -33.67
N LYS A 169 -22.29 3.51 -33.23
CA LYS A 169 -21.99 3.01 -31.87
C LYS A 169 -22.17 4.09 -30.79
N ILE A 170 -22.24 5.35 -31.20
CA ILE A 170 -22.39 6.51 -30.32
C ILE A 170 -23.87 6.76 -30.04
N ALA A 171 -24.20 6.94 -28.76
CA ALA A 171 -25.49 7.43 -28.31
C ALA A 171 -25.51 8.97 -28.24
N LYS A 172 -24.41 9.57 -27.76
CA LYS A 172 -24.31 11.01 -27.51
C LYS A 172 -22.86 11.49 -27.61
N LEU A 173 -22.65 12.67 -28.18
CA LEU A 173 -21.41 13.44 -28.16
C LEU A 173 -21.69 14.83 -27.57
N GLU A 174 -20.83 15.31 -26.68
CA GLU A 174 -20.94 16.62 -26.05
C GLU A 174 -19.59 17.33 -26.05
N ILE A 175 -19.59 18.59 -26.44
CA ILE A 175 -18.42 19.47 -26.39
C ILE A 175 -18.81 20.88 -25.91
N ILE A 176 -17.81 21.60 -25.39
CA ILE A 176 -17.89 23.04 -25.13
C ILE A 176 -17.14 23.74 -26.26
N VAL A 177 -17.82 24.62 -26.98
CA VAL A 177 -17.30 25.37 -28.12
C VAL A 177 -17.11 26.82 -27.70
N ASN A 178 -15.87 27.31 -27.80
CA ASN A 178 -15.58 28.71 -27.54
C ASN A 178 -16.12 29.60 -28.68
N LYS A 179 -16.59 30.80 -28.32
CA LYS A 179 -17.17 31.79 -29.22
C LYS A 179 -16.21 32.17 -30.36
N SER A 180 -14.91 32.20 -30.12
CA SER A 180 -13.91 32.48 -31.17
C SER A 180 -13.96 31.46 -32.32
N LEU A 181 -14.27 30.18 -32.04
CA LEU A 181 -14.44 29.17 -33.09
C LEU A 181 -15.71 29.40 -33.90
N ILE A 182 -16.78 29.83 -33.24
CA ILE A 182 -18.05 30.18 -33.88
C ILE A 182 -17.90 31.42 -34.76
N GLU A 183 -17.21 32.46 -34.30
CA GLU A 183 -16.93 33.66 -35.09
C GLU A 183 -16.07 33.34 -36.32
N LYS A 184 -15.14 32.39 -36.19
CA LYS A 184 -14.23 31.99 -37.27
C LYS A 184 -14.88 31.08 -38.32
N TYR A 185 -15.67 30.09 -37.90
CA TYR A 185 -16.19 29.03 -38.78
C TYR A 185 -17.71 29.08 -39.00
N GLY A 186 -18.43 29.87 -38.20
CA GLY A 186 -19.89 29.95 -38.22
C GLY A 186 -20.56 28.96 -37.25
N PHE A 187 -21.79 29.26 -36.85
CA PHE A 187 -22.51 28.58 -35.75
C PHE A 187 -22.93 27.13 -36.00
N PHE A 188 -22.67 26.56 -37.18
CA PHE A 188 -23.02 25.17 -37.51
C PHE A 188 -21.83 24.40 -38.11
N ALA A 189 -20.60 24.87 -37.88
CA ALA A 189 -19.35 24.23 -38.29
C ALA A 189 -18.95 23.09 -37.33
N ILE A 190 -19.82 22.08 -37.22
CA ILE A 190 -19.70 20.99 -36.24
C ILE A 190 -18.39 20.20 -36.42
N ASP A 191 -18.01 19.97 -37.67
CA ASP A 191 -16.74 19.34 -38.08
C ASP A 191 -15.53 20.06 -37.43
N ASP A 192 -15.46 21.38 -37.59
CA ASP A 192 -14.40 22.22 -37.01
C ASP A 192 -14.46 22.24 -35.47
N PHE A 193 -15.66 22.35 -34.90
CA PHE A 193 -15.82 22.39 -33.45
C PHE A 193 -15.28 21.13 -32.78
N ILE A 194 -15.55 19.96 -33.36
CA ILE A 194 -15.05 18.68 -32.85
C ILE A 194 -13.53 18.61 -33.01
N PHE A 195 -12.99 19.05 -34.15
CA PHE A 195 -11.55 18.96 -34.44
C PHE A 195 -10.70 19.84 -33.50
N TYR A 196 -11.16 21.05 -33.19
CA TYR A 196 -10.40 22.01 -32.36
C TYR A 196 -10.65 21.86 -30.86
N THR A 197 -11.51 20.94 -30.43
CA THR A 197 -11.81 20.71 -29.00
C THR A 197 -11.04 19.50 -28.46
N THR A 198 -10.41 19.65 -27.30
CA THR A 198 -9.63 18.58 -26.65
C THR A 198 -10.42 17.73 -25.66
N ASP A 199 -11.57 18.23 -25.18
CA ASP A 199 -12.42 17.57 -24.18
C ASP A 199 -13.75 17.11 -24.79
N VAL A 200 -13.67 16.16 -25.72
CA VAL A 200 -14.85 15.58 -26.37
C VAL A 200 -15.40 14.43 -25.55
N LEU A 201 -16.62 14.59 -25.05
CA LEU A 201 -17.34 13.57 -24.28
C LEU A 201 -18.21 12.73 -25.22
N ILE A 202 -17.89 11.45 -25.38
CA ILE A 202 -18.65 10.50 -26.21
C ILE A 202 -19.23 9.40 -25.34
N THR A 203 -20.55 9.29 -25.28
CA THR A 203 -21.26 8.15 -24.68
C THR A 203 -21.64 7.16 -25.77
N GLN A 204 -21.17 5.92 -25.65
CA GLN A 204 -21.53 4.80 -26.50
C GLN A 204 -22.87 4.17 -26.09
N LYS A 205 -23.52 3.46 -27.02
CA LYS A 205 -24.80 2.78 -26.77
C LYS A 205 -24.75 1.70 -25.69
N ASN A 206 -23.59 1.09 -25.47
CA ASN A 206 -23.37 0.12 -24.39
C ASN A 206 -23.15 0.79 -23.01
N GLY A 207 -23.19 2.12 -22.93
CA GLY A 207 -22.96 2.88 -21.69
C GLY A 207 -21.51 3.26 -21.42
N ASN A 208 -20.55 2.82 -22.25
CA ASN A 208 -19.15 3.25 -22.12
C ASN A 208 -19.03 4.74 -22.45
N ILE A 209 -18.19 5.44 -21.70
CA ILE A 209 -17.98 6.88 -21.85
C ILE A 209 -16.51 7.13 -22.18
N PHE A 210 -16.26 7.87 -23.25
CA PHE A 210 -14.96 8.44 -23.57
C PHE A 210 -14.95 9.94 -23.29
N ASN A 211 -13.84 10.44 -22.77
CA ASN A 211 -13.56 11.87 -22.65
C ASN A 211 -12.15 12.16 -23.14
N GLY A 212 -12.02 12.95 -24.20
CA GLY A 212 -10.72 13.42 -24.68
C GLY A 212 -10.72 13.86 -26.14
N LYS A 213 -9.56 13.83 -26.77
CA LYS A 213 -9.34 14.28 -28.14
C LYS A 213 -9.77 13.21 -29.14
N VAL A 214 -10.49 13.65 -30.17
CA VAL A 214 -10.90 12.80 -31.29
C VAL A 214 -10.53 13.45 -32.61
N GLU A 215 -10.27 12.61 -33.61
CA GLU A 215 -10.34 13.02 -35.01
C GLU A 215 -11.63 12.45 -35.60
N TYR A 216 -12.12 13.06 -36.68
CA TYR A 216 -13.23 12.54 -37.44
C TYR A 216 -12.80 12.31 -38.89
N SER A 217 -13.41 11.30 -39.50
CA SER A 217 -13.33 11.05 -40.94
C SER A 217 -14.71 10.68 -41.47
N LYS A 218 -14.87 10.70 -42.80
CA LYS A 218 -16.10 10.26 -43.47
C LYS A 218 -15.78 9.00 -44.26
N ASP A 219 -16.64 7.99 -44.14
CA ASP A 219 -16.52 6.79 -44.96
C ASP A 219 -17.12 6.99 -46.37
N GLU A 220 -17.07 5.95 -47.20
CA GLU A 220 -17.61 5.97 -48.57
C GLU A 220 -19.13 6.29 -48.63
N SER A 221 -19.84 6.09 -47.53
CA SER A 221 -21.27 6.42 -47.38
C SER A 221 -21.49 7.79 -46.72
N ASN A 222 -20.45 8.62 -46.63
CA ASN A 222 -20.45 9.95 -46.00
C ASN A 222 -20.80 9.91 -44.49
N ARG A 223 -20.62 8.76 -43.82
CA ARG A 223 -20.88 8.59 -42.39
C ARG A 223 -19.67 8.99 -41.58
N VAL A 224 -19.90 9.65 -40.45
CA VAL A 224 -18.83 10.15 -39.58
C VAL A 224 -18.29 9.04 -38.70
N ILE A 225 -16.98 8.81 -38.79
CA ILE A 225 -16.21 7.89 -37.96
C ILE A 225 -15.33 8.72 -37.04
N PHE A 226 -15.43 8.47 -35.74
CA PHE A 226 -14.56 9.10 -34.74
C PHE A 226 -13.38 8.19 -34.43
N THR A 227 -12.17 8.70 -34.62
CA THR A 227 -10.93 8.06 -34.20
C THR A 227 -10.48 8.68 -32.89
N TYR A 228 -10.50 7.89 -31.82
CA TYR A 228 -10.06 8.31 -30.49
C TYR A 228 -8.54 8.47 -30.47
N LYS A 229 -8.05 9.59 -29.92
CA LYS A 229 -6.63 9.90 -29.82
C LYS A 229 -6.18 9.78 -28.38
N GLU A 230 -6.22 10.88 -27.65
CA GLU A 230 -5.85 10.95 -26.24
C GLU A 230 -7.11 11.10 -25.39
N GLY A 231 -7.15 10.55 -24.20
CA GLY A 231 -8.31 10.68 -23.33
C GLY A 231 -8.47 9.58 -22.31
N LYS A 232 -9.71 9.42 -21.85
CA LYS A 232 -10.12 8.47 -20.82
C LYS A 232 -11.36 7.72 -21.25
N TRP A 233 -11.33 6.39 -21.17
CA TRP A 233 -12.48 5.53 -21.20
C TRP A 233 -12.94 5.16 -19.80
N LYS A 234 -14.25 5.14 -19.61
CA LYS A 234 -14.92 4.58 -18.45
C LYS A 234 -15.91 3.52 -18.91
N SER A 235 -15.74 2.30 -18.39
CA SER A 235 -16.62 1.16 -18.65
C SER A 235 -17.01 0.49 -17.33
N ILE A 236 -17.78 -0.60 -17.42
CA ILE A 236 -18.10 -1.44 -16.26
C ILE A 236 -16.87 -2.20 -15.71
N ASP A 237 -15.92 -2.51 -16.59
CA ASP A 237 -14.73 -3.30 -16.26
C ASP A 237 -13.63 -2.46 -15.61
N GLY A 238 -13.73 -1.13 -15.71
CA GLY A 238 -12.75 -0.20 -15.16
C GLY A 238 -12.61 1.08 -15.96
N GLU A 239 -11.45 1.72 -15.79
CA GLU A 239 -11.09 2.95 -16.50
C GLU A 239 -9.78 2.74 -17.27
N GLU A 240 -9.72 3.25 -18.50
CA GLU A 240 -8.50 3.27 -19.31
C GLU A 240 -8.17 4.72 -19.66
N GLU A 241 -6.90 5.10 -19.59
CA GLU A 241 -6.41 6.45 -19.85
C GLU A 241 -5.21 6.37 -20.79
N LEU A 242 -5.19 7.21 -21.82
CA LEU A 242 -4.06 7.37 -22.73
C LEU A 242 -3.80 8.87 -22.90
N ILE A 243 -2.69 9.36 -22.35
CA ILE A 243 -2.37 10.79 -22.34
C ILE A 243 -0.96 11.05 -22.87
N LEU A 244 -0.79 12.13 -23.63
CA LEU A 244 0.52 12.65 -24.03
C LEU A 244 1.20 13.29 -22.82
N LEU A 245 2.48 12.96 -22.63
CA LEU A 245 3.36 13.53 -21.62
C LEU A 245 4.19 14.67 -22.22
N SER A 246 4.78 15.51 -21.36
CA SER A 246 5.58 16.67 -21.77
C SER A 246 6.85 16.33 -22.57
N ASP A 247 7.31 15.08 -22.49
CA ASP A 247 8.49 14.56 -23.20
C ASP A 247 8.13 13.89 -24.54
N ASN A 248 6.90 14.11 -25.04
CA ASN A 248 6.30 13.47 -26.21
C ASN A 248 6.04 11.96 -26.09
N ASN A 249 6.33 11.31 -24.97
CA ASN A 249 5.88 9.94 -24.73
C ASN A 249 4.39 9.93 -24.33
N TYR A 250 3.75 8.78 -24.45
CA TYR A 250 2.39 8.58 -23.97
C TYR A 250 2.40 7.70 -22.74
N LYS A 251 1.55 8.02 -21.78
CA LYS A 251 1.24 7.13 -20.66
C LYS A 251 -0.09 6.46 -20.92
N TYR A 252 -0.07 5.14 -21.00
CA TYR A 252 -1.28 4.34 -20.93
C TYR A 252 -1.48 3.85 -19.51
N ARG A 253 -2.68 3.99 -18.97
CA ARG A 253 -3.06 3.51 -17.64
C ARG A 253 -4.37 2.74 -17.73
N LYS A 254 -4.43 1.59 -17.06
CA LYS A 254 -5.67 0.81 -16.91
C LYS A 254 -5.92 0.52 -15.43
N THR A 255 -7.06 0.95 -14.94
CA THR A 255 -7.54 0.69 -13.57
C THR A 255 -8.66 -0.34 -13.63
N TYR A 256 -8.51 -1.43 -12.89
CA TYR A 256 -9.52 -2.49 -12.84
C TYR A 256 -10.55 -2.23 -11.74
N SER A 257 -11.81 -2.64 -11.96
CA SER A 257 -12.84 -2.57 -10.93
C SER A 257 -12.54 -3.52 -9.75
N ARG A 258 -13.15 -3.27 -8.58
CA ARG A 258 -12.87 -4.08 -7.37
C ARG A 258 -13.23 -5.56 -7.55
N ASP A 259 -14.20 -5.87 -8.40
CA ASP A 259 -14.83 -7.18 -8.53
C ASP A 259 -14.13 -8.13 -9.52
N THR A 260 -13.01 -7.73 -10.14
CA THR A 260 -12.25 -8.63 -11.03
C THR A 260 -11.44 -9.65 -10.22
N GLU A 261 -11.35 -10.90 -10.69
CA GLU A 261 -10.45 -11.95 -10.13
C GLU A 261 -8.96 -11.55 -10.15
N ASN A 262 -8.59 -10.55 -10.95
CA ASN A 262 -7.23 -10.02 -11.01
C ASN A 262 -6.82 -9.33 -9.69
N ASN A 263 -5.64 -9.68 -9.15
CA ASN A 263 -5.03 -9.04 -7.98
C ASN A 263 -4.38 -7.67 -8.30
N ILE A 264 -4.31 -7.30 -9.58
CA ILE A 264 -3.83 -5.99 -10.05
C ILE A 264 -4.97 -4.98 -9.92
N LYS A 265 -4.68 -3.84 -9.29
CA LYS A 265 -5.57 -2.67 -9.20
C LYS A 265 -5.38 -1.74 -10.38
N GLU A 266 -4.13 -1.50 -10.77
CA GLU A 266 -3.78 -0.55 -11.83
C GLU A 266 -2.51 -1.00 -12.56
N VAL A 267 -2.48 -0.76 -13.87
CA VAL A 267 -1.32 -0.90 -14.74
C VAL A 267 -0.99 0.45 -15.35
N GLU A 268 0.29 0.79 -15.40
CA GLU A 268 0.82 1.92 -16.19
C GLU A 268 1.88 1.41 -17.17
N LEU A 269 1.78 1.85 -18.41
CA LEU A 269 2.73 1.59 -19.51
C LEU A 269 3.22 2.94 -20.07
N PHE A 270 4.49 2.98 -20.45
CA PHE A 270 5.09 4.13 -21.15
C PHE A 270 5.27 3.76 -22.63
N ILE A 271 4.62 4.51 -23.50
CA ILE A 271 4.57 4.28 -24.94
C ILE A 271 5.38 5.39 -25.62
N SER A 272 6.41 5.02 -26.37
CA SER A 272 7.18 5.97 -27.17
C SER A 272 6.40 6.46 -28.40
N PRO A 273 6.76 7.63 -28.98
CA PRO A 273 6.21 8.07 -30.27
C PRO A 273 6.29 7.02 -31.38
N LEU A 274 7.40 6.27 -31.45
CA LEU A 274 7.61 5.22 -32.45
C LEU A 274 6.63 4.04 -32.26
N GLN A 275 6.37 3.65 -31.02
CA GLN A 275 5.37 2.62 -30.72
C GLN A 275 3.96 3.13 -31.00
N MET A 276 3.66 4.39 -30.72
CA MET A 276 2.39 5.01 -31.06
C MET A 276 2.15 5.05 -32.57
N GLU A 277 3.16 5.39 -33.37
CA GLU A 277 3.08 5.37 -34.83
C GLU A 277 2.88 3.95 -35.37
N LYS A 278 3.58 2.97 -34.79
CA LYS A 278 3.51 1.57 -35.20
C LYS A 278 2.16 0.91 -34.90
N PHE A 279 1.62 1.12 -33.70
CA PHE A 279 0.42 0.41 -33.22
C PHE A 279 -0.86 1.24 -33.35
N GLY A 280 -0.75 2.57 -33.36
CA GLY A 280 -1.88 3.49 -33.32
C GLY A 280 -2.42 3.72 -31.90
N PHE A 281 -3.37 4.63 -31.78
CA PHE A 281 -4.03 4.97 -30.51
C PHE A 281 -4.96 3.86 -30.04
N TRP A 282 -5.04 3.67 -28.71
CA TRP A 282 -5.91 2.68 -28.09
C TRP A 282 -5.67 1.23 -28.56
N ALA A 283 -4.47 0.94 -29.04
CA ALA A 283 -3.99 -0.40 -29.38
C ALA A 283 -3.61 -1.18 -28.11
N THR A 284 -4.57 -1.29 -27.19
CA THR A 284 -4.37 -1.80 -25.82
C THR A 284 -3.66 -3.16 -25.83
N LYS A 285 -4.13 -4.10 -26.66
CA LYS A 285 -3.56 -5.45 -26.72
C LYS A 285 -2.10 -5.41 -27.20
N GLU A 286 -1.84 -4.65 -28.25
CA GLU A 286 -0.52 -4.48 -28.84
C GLU A 286 0.47 -3.87 -27.85
N TYR A 287 0.05 -2.90 -27.04
CA TYR A 287 0.86 -2.32 -25.98
C TYR A 287 1.23 -3.37 -24.92
N PHE A 288 0.26 -4.14 -24.42
CA PHE A 288 0.50 -5.20 -23.45
C PHE A 288 1.40 -6.32 -23.99
N ASP A 289 1.32 -6.61 -25.29
CA ASP A 289 2.11 -7.68 -25.93
C ASP A 289 3.52 -7.21 -26.37
N SER A 290 3.83 -5.90 -26.36
CA SER A 290 5.08 -5.36 -26.92
C SER A 290 5.87 -4.42 -26.01
N ILE A 291 5.28 -3.94 -24.91
CA ILE A 291 5.95 -3.04 -23.97
C ILE A 291 6.53 -3.86 -22.83
N SER A 292 7.87 -3.83 -22.72
CA SER A 292 8.57 -4.54 -21.66
C SER A 292 8.53 -3.80 -20.32
N HIS A 293 8.48 -2.47 -20.30
CA HIS A 293 8.54 -1.70 -19.06
C HIS A 293 7.14 -1.35 -18.54
N VAL A 294 6.82 -1.81 -17.33
CA VAL A 294 5.50 -1.69 -16.72
C VAL A 294 5.58 -1.21 -15.28
N LYS A 295 4.51 -0.59 -14.82
CA LYS A 295 4.24 -0.40 -13.40
C LYS A 295 2.91 -1.03 -13.04
N TYR A 296 2.92 -1.95 -12.09
CA TYR A 296 1.73 -2.60 -11.55
C TYR A 296 1.49 -2.17 -10.11
N THR A 297 0.30 -1.68 -9.83
CA THR A 297 -0.19 -1.44 -8.48
C THR A 297 -1.15 -2.56 -8.12
N TYR A 298 -0.85 -3.30 -7.05
CA TYR A 298 -1.65 -4.44 -6.59
C TYR A 298 -2.75 -4.01 -5.61
N LYS A 299 -3.81 -4.82 -5.47
CA LYS A 299 -4.93 -4.57 -4.56
C LYS A 299 -4.50 -4.51 -3.08
N ASN A 300 -3.43 -5.21 -2.70
CA ASN A 300 -2.85 -5.18 -1.36
C ASN A 300 -1.94 -3.95 -1.10
N GLY A 301 -1.85 -3.02 -2.07
CA GLY A 301 -1.06 -1.80 -1.99
C GLY A 301 0.40 -1.95 -2.42
N ASN A 302 0.87 -3.16 -2.75
CA ASN A 302 2.22 -3.35 -3.28
C ASN A 302 2.34 -2.72 -4.67
N ILE A 303 3.55 -2.35 -5.06
CA ILE A 303 3.84 -1.74 -6.36
C ILE A 303 5.05 -2.43 -6.98
N PHE A 304 4.91 -2.93 -8.21
CA PHE A 304 6.02 -3.38 -9.03
C PHE A 304 6.33 -2.32 -10.10
N ILE A 305 7.60 -2.04 -10.35
CA ILE A 305 8.09 -1.20 -11.45
C ILE A 305 9.26 -1.93 -12.08
N GLY A 306 9.14 -2.33 -13.34
CA GLY A 306 10.23 -3.06 -14.01
C GLY A 306 9.83 -3.70 -15.33
N GLU A 307 10.55 -4.76 -15.68
CA GLU A 307 10.50 -5.40 -16.99
C GLU A 307 9.57 -6.61 -17.02
N VAL A 308 8.99 -6.86 -18.19
CA VAL A 308 8.21 -8.03 -18.57
C VAL A 308 8.99 -8.78 -19.64
N ASN A 309 9.21 -10.07 -19.42
CA ASN A 309 9.69 -10.96 -20.46
C ASN A 309 8.53 -11.24 -21.43
N LEU A 310 8.58 -10.62 -22.62
CA LEU A 310 7.49 -10.68 -23.60
C LEU A 310 7.27 -12.10 -24.17
N GLU A 311 8.32 -12.92 -24.27
CA GLU A 311 8.21 -14.29 -24.77
C GLU A 311 7.47 -15.20 -23.79
N LYS A 312 7.80 -15.09 -22.50
CA LYS A 312 7.22 -15.88 -21.43
C LYS A 312 5.94 -15.27 -20.84
N LYS A 313 5.66 -13.99 -21.14
CA LYS A 313 4.60 -13.17 -20.57
C LYS A 313 4.60 -13.16 -19.02
N ILE A 314 5.79 -13.11 -18.44
CA ILE A 314 5.99 -13.01 -16.99
C ILE A 314 6.79 -11.75 -16.65
N LEU A 315 6.60 -11.24 -15.44
CA LEU A 315 7.46 -10.21 -14.89
C LEU A 315 8.92 -10.70 -14.80
N SER A 316 9.87 -9.79 -14.76
CA SER A 316 11.29 -10.12 -14.70
C SER A 316 12.01 -9.18 -13.73
N ASN A 317 13.09 -8.51 -14.15
CA ASN A 317 13.85 -7.62 -13.28
C ASN A 317 13.09 -6.33 -13.00
N GLY A 318 13.09 -5.88 -11.74
CA GLY A 318 12.47 -4.63 -11.36
C GLY A 318 12.57 -4.35 -9.86
N ILE A 319 11.83 -3.33 -9.44
CA ILE A 319 11.72 -2.92 -8.04
C ILE A 319 10.30 -3.21 -7.58
N TYR A 320 10.18 -3.94 -6.48
CA TYR A 320 8.92 -4.28 -5.81
C TYR A 320 8.86 -3.60 -4.45
N TYR A 321 7.93 -2.66 -4.33
CA TYR A 321 7.62 -1.94 -3.10
C TYR A 321 6.50 -2.65 -2.36
N TYR A 322 6.77 -3.11 -1.15
CA TYR A 322 5.77 -3.66 -0.26
C TYR A 322 4.98 -2.53 0.39
N SER A 323 3.68 -2.70 0.57
CA SER A 323 2.84 -1.72 1.28
C SER A 323 3.23 -1.54 2.75
N THR A 324 4.01 -2.48 3.29
CA THR A 324 4.57 -2.47 4.65
C THR A 324 5.91 -1.72 4.77
N GLY A 325 6.46 -1.20 3.67
CA GLY A 325 7.64 -0.32 3.65
C GLY A 325 8.92 -0.94 3.09
N GLU A 326 8.98 -2.27 2.96
CA GLU A 326 10.13 -2.98 2.42
C GLU A 326 10.25 -2.83 0.89
N VAL A 327 11.46 -3.01 0.38
CA VAL A 327 11.75 -2.90 -1.06
C VAL A 327 12.59 -4.08 -1.50
N PHE A 328 12.15 -4.76 -2.56
CA PHE A 328 12.92 -5.78 -3.25
C PHE A 328 13.38 -5.26 -4.62
N GLU A 329 14.61 -5.53 -5.00
CA GLU A 329 15.20 -5.19 -6.30
C GLU A 329 15.79 -6.46 -6.93
N GLY A 330 15.24 -6.93 -8.05
CA GLY A 330 15.68 -8.16 -8.70
C GLY A 330 14.61 -8.81 -9.56
N ASN A 331 14.79 -10.11 -9.84
CA ASN A 331 13.89 -10.88 -10.69
C ASN A 331 12.64 -11.34 -9.92
N ILE A 332 11.50 -10.67 -10.14
CA ILE A 332 10.25 -11.02 -9.47
C ILE A 332 9.50 -12.18 -10.15
N GLY A 333 9.76 -12.44 -11.43
CA GLY A 333 9.19 -13.62 -12.11
C GLY A 333 9.98 -14.91 -11.90
N GLY A 334 11.08 -14.82 -11.15
CA GLY A 334 11.89 -15.95 -10.75
C GLY A 334 11.25 -16.75 -9.61
N SER A 335 12.10 -17.41 -8.84
CA SER A 335 11.67 -18.25 -7.72
C SER A 335 11.17 -17.41 -6.53
N TRP A 336 10.20 -17.96 -5.80
CA TRP A 336 9.68 -17.37 -4.56
C TRP A 336 9.82 -18.38 -3.42
N PHE A 337 10.15 -17.90 -2.23
CA PHE A 337 10.21 -18.70 -1.01
C PHE A 337 9.59 -17.92 0.13
N CYS A 338 8.68 -18.56 0.89
CA CYS A 338 7.90 -17.89 1.94
C CYS A 338 7.12 -16.65 1.46
N GLY A 339 6.66 -16.64 0.20
CA GLY A 339 5.96 -15.48 -0.37
C GLY A 339 6.86 -14.28 -0.66
N ILE A 340 8.18 -14.49 -0.74
CA ILE A 340 9.18 -13.46 -1.04
C ILE A 340 10.02 -13.87 -2.26
N PRO A 341 10.28 -12.97 -3.23
CA PRO A 341 11.23 -13.23 -4.31
C PRO A 341 12.65 -13.47 -3.79
N ILE A 342 13.37 -14.44 -4.35
CA ILE A 342 14.70 -14.87 -3.84
C ILE A 342 15.86 -14.67 -4.82
N GLU A 343 15.64 -13.97 -5.93
CA GLU A 343 16.65 -13.72 -6.97
C GLU A 343 16.92 -12.21 -7.05
N GLY A 344 17.60 -11.65 -6.04
CA GLY A 344 17.79 -10.21 -5.93
C GLY A 344 18.15 -9.72 -4.53
N LYS A 345 17.89 -8.44 -4.28
CA LYS A 345 18.22 -7.74 -3.04
C LYS A 345 16.97 -7.32 -2.30
N MET A 346 16.84 -7.72 -1.04
CA MET A 346 15.78 -7.27 -0.13
C MET A 346 16.30 -6.16 0.78
N LYS A 347 15.54 -5.10 0.96
CA LYS A 347 15.75 -4.04 1.96
C LYS A 347 14.58 -4.02 2.95
N PHE A 348 14.88 -4.19 4.22
CA PHE A 348 13.89 -4.25 5.30
C PHE A 348 13.60 -2.87 5.91
N ASN A 349 12.58 -2.81 6.76
CA ASN A 349 12.13 -1.57 7.40
C ASN A 349 13.15 -0.94 8.36
N ASP A 350 14.06 -1.74 8.92
CA ASP A 350 15.17 -1.27 9.75
C ASP A 350 16.38 -0.77 8.91
N GLY A 351 16.25 -0.76 7.58
CA GLY A 351 17.29 -0.32 6.65
C GLY A 351 18.33 -1.38 6.30
N SER A 352 18.32 -2.54 6.96
CA SER A 352 19.20 -3.65 6.64
C SER A 352 18.85 -4.29 5.29
N THR A 353 19.79 -5.03 4.71
CA THR A 353 19.62 -5.67 3.41
C THR A 353 20.10 -7.11 3.41
N GLU A 354 19.45 -7.95 2.63
CA GLU A 354 19.84 -9.35 2.39
C GLU A 354 19.84 -9.62 0.87
N LEU A 355 20.63 -10.61 0.45
CA LEU A 355 20.76 -11.02 -0.96
C LEU A 355 20.24 -12.43 -1.16
N ASP A 356 19.68 -12.65 -2.34
CA ASP A 356 19.18 -13.92 -2.86
C ASP A 356 18.27 -14.65 -1.85
N ASN A 357 18.40 -15.98 -1.76
CA ASN A 357 17.62 -16.79 -0.82
C ASN A 357 18.21 -16.76 0.60
N TRP A 358 18.17 -15.58 1.23
CA TRP A 358 18.65 -15.36 2.59
C TRP A 358 17.90 -16.15 3.67
N LEU A 359 16.72 -16.70 3.38
CA LEU A 359 15.95 -17.53 4.30
C LEU A 359 16.54 -18.95 4.47
N MET A 360 17.37 -19.42 3.53
CA MET A 360 17.98 -20.75 3.59
C MET A 360 18.83 -20.98 4.84
N LYS A 361 19.44 -19.90 5.38
CA LYS A 361 20.26 -19.99 6.60
C LYS A 361 19.46 -20.44 7.82
N TYR A 362 18.13 -20.29 7.81
CA TYR A 362 17.25 -20.69 8.90
C TYR A 362 16.70 -22.12 8.77
N GLN A 363 17.01 -22.85 7.68
CA GLN A 363 16.64 -24.27 7.49
C GLN A 363 15.16 -24.57 7.84
N LEU A 364 14.25 -23.77 7.31
CA LEU A 364 12.83 -23.81 7.66
C LEU A 364 12.18 -25.13 7.26
N THR A 365 11.31 -25.66 8.13
CA THR A 365 10.50 -26.84 7.83
C THR A 365 9.34 -26.46 6.91
N LYS A 366 8.75 -27.45 6.23
CA LYS A 366 7.58 -27.22 5.37
C LYS A 366 6.41 -26.54 6.11
N SER A 367 6.19 -26.89 7.38
CA SER A 367 5.13 -26.27 8.19
C SER A 367 5.41 -24.79 8.45
N GLU A 368 6.66 -24.45 8.74
CA GLU A 368 7.07 -23.06 9.01
C GLU A 368 7.01 -22.22 7.74
N VAL A 369 7.43 -22.77 6.59
CA VAL A 369 7.30 -22.10 5.29
C VAL A 369 5.83 -21.72 5.03
N ASN A 370 4.90 -22.68 5.18
CA ASN A 370 3.46 -22.44 4.99
C ASN A 370 2.89 -21.38 5.96
N GLU A 371 3.50 -21.21 7.13
CA GLU A 371 3.09 -20.20 8.10
C GLU A 371 3.62 -18.81 7.73
N LEU A 372 4.85 -18.73 7.22
CA LEU A 372 5.48 -17.49 6.79
C LEU A 372 4.87 -16.94 5.49
N GLU A 373 4.43 -17.80 4.56
CA GLU A 373 3.79 -17.40 3.30
C GLU A 373 2.52 -16.54 3.50
N LYS A 374 1.90 -16.60 4.69
CA LYS A 374 0.70 -15.84 5.02
C LYS A 374 0.99 -14.42 5.50
N ILE A 375 2.27 -14.07 5.68
CA ILE A 375 2.71 -12.80 6.25
C ILE A 375 3.10 -11.86 5.10
N ASN A 376 2.47 -10.69 5.05
CA ASN A 376 2.68 -9.74 3.95
C ASN A 376 3.99 -8.92 4.08
N SER A 377 4.58 -8.84 5.26
CA SER A 377 5.80 -8.06 5.54
C SER A 377 7.04 -8.97 5.54
N PRO A 378 8.01 -8.74 4.62
CA PRO A 378 9.31 -9.40 4.67
C PRO A 378 10.07 -9.22 6.00
N THR A 379 9.92 -8.07 6.66
CA THR A 379 10.55 -7.83 7.98
C THR A 379 9.98 -8.77 9.04
N GLU A 380 8.66 -8.94 9.08
CA GLU A 380 8.02 -9.86 10.03
C GLU A 380 8.29 -11.32 9.69
N VAL A 381 8.36 -11.67 8.40
CA VAL A 381 8.83 -13.00 7.96
C VAL A 381 10.24 -13.27 8.48
N ARG A 382 11.16 -12.32 8.35
CA ARG A 382 12.53 -12.47 8.84
C ARG A 382 12.58 -12.67 10.35
N LYS A 383 11.87 -11.83 11.13
CA LYS A 383 11.82 -11.97 12.60
C LYS A 383 11.30 -13.34 13.01
N LYS A 384 10.22 -13.80 12.37
CA LYS A 384 9.62 -15.09 12.70
C LYS A 384 10.49 -16.28 12.26
N ALA A 385 11.19 -16.18 11.14
CA ALA A 385 12.18 -17.17 10.72
C ALA A 385 13.36 -17.28 11.71
N ILE A 386 13.86 -16.15 12.23
CA ILE A 386 14.88 -16.12 13.29
C ILE A 386 14.35 -16.82 14.55
N ASN A 387 13.11 -16.53 14.95
CA ASN A 387 12.50 -17.16 16.13
C ASN A 387 12.37 -18.68 15.96
N PHE A 388 11.93 -19.17 14.80
CA PHE A 388 11.86 -20.60 14.52
C PHE A 388 13.23 -21.27 14.59
N PHE A 389 14.25 -20.66 13.97
CA PHE A 389 15.61 -21.17 14.00
C PHE A 389 16.17 -21.21 15.42
N ASN A 390 15.99 -20.13 16.19
CA ASN A 390 16.46 -20.04 17.57
C ASN A 390 15.76 -21.04 18.48
N GLU A 391 14.44 -21.21 18.35
CA GLU A 391 13.71 -22.20 19.16
C GLU A 391 14.21 -23.61 18.89
N ARG A 392 14.33 -24.01 17.61
CA ARG A 392 14.85 -25.35 17.28
C ARG A 392 16.28 -25.55 17.76
N SER A 393 17.13 -24.54 17.60
CA SER A 393 18.53 -24.58 18.03
C SER A 393 18.66 -24.69 19.54
N TYR A 394 17.82 -23.95 20.28
CA TYR A 394 17.69 -24.08 21.74
C TYR A 394 17.28 -25.50 22.13
N GLN A 395 16.19 -26.03 21.59
CA GLN A 395 15.70 -27.37 21.93
C GLN A 395 16.72 -28.47 21.61
N ASN A 396 17.42 -28.36 20.47
CA ASN A 396 18.50 -29.28 20.13
C ASN A 396 19.66 -29.19 21.13
N ALA A 397 20.11 -27.98 21.48
CA ALA A 397 21.19 -27.80 22.45
C ALA A 397 20.82 -28.35 23.84
N ILE A 398 19.57 -28.16 24.29
CA ILE A 398 19.08 -28.75 25.54
C ILE A 398 19.10 -30.29 25.48
N LYS A 399 18.63 -30.88 24.37
CA LYS A 399 18.64 -32.34 24.19
C LYS A 399 20.06 -32.93 24.17
N GLU A 400 21.00 -32.28 23.49
CA GLU A 400 22.41 -32.70 23.47
C GLU A 400 23.05 -32.56 24.86
N ALA A 401 22.71 -31.50 25.60
CA ALA A 401 23.16 -31.32 26.98
C ALA A 401 22.65 -32.44 27.89
N GLN A 402 21.35 -32.77 27.82
CA GLN A 402 20.75 -33.85 28.60
C GLN A 402 21.34 -35.23 28.25
N THR A 403 21.61 -35.48 26.97
CA THR A 403 22.30 -36.70 26.53
C THR A 403 23.71 -36.78 27.14
N ALA A 404 24.48 -35.68 27.09
CA ALA A 404 25.81 -35.63 27.69
C ALA A 404 25.79 -35.81 29.23
N VAL A 405 24.75 -35.31 29.92
CA VAL A 405 24.53 -35.58 31.36
C VAL A 405 24.28 -37.07 31.61
N ALA A 406 23.43 -37.71 30.80
CA ALA A 406 23.14 -39.14 30.92
C ALA A 406 24.38 -40.02 30.68
N GLU A 407 25.28 -39.58 29.79
CA GLU A 407 26.57 -40.21 29.51
C GLU A 407 27.67 -39.85 30.53
N LYS A 408 27.35 -39.03 31.55
CA LYS A 408 28.29 -38.51 32.56
C LYS A 408 29.45 -37.68 31.97
N ASN A 409 29.25 -37.09 30.80
CA ASN A 409 30.19 -36.18 30.17
C ASN A 409 29.85 -34.71 30.50
N TYR A 410 30.14 -34.31 31.73
CA TYR A 410 29.68 -33.04 32.30
C TYR A 410 30.31 -31.80 31.64
N ASP A 411 31.57 -31.88 31.20
CA ASP A 411 32.21 -30.80 30.46
C ASP A 411 31.50 -30.52 29.12
N LEU A 412 31.10 -31.58 28.41
CA LEU A 412 30.35 -31.45 27.16
C LEU A 412 28.92 -30.96 27.43
N ALA A 413 28.27 -31.45 28.48
CA ALA A 413 26.95 -30.97 28.89
C ALA A 413 26.96 -29.46 29.18
N LYS A 414 27.96 -28.97 29.94
CA LYS A 414 28.13 -27.53 30.21
C LYS A 414 28.25 -26.71 28.93
N LYS A 415 29.07 -27.17 27.97
CA LYS A 415 29.22 -26.50 26.66
C LYS A 415 27.88 -26.40 25.91
N TRP A 416 27.07 -27.46 25.93
CA TRP A 416 25.76 -27.46 25.28
C TRP A 416 24.75 -26.54 25.97
N TYR A 417 24.70 -26.52 27.30
CA TYR A 417 23.85 -25.57 28.03
C TYR A 417 24.26 -24.11 27.77
N LEU A 418 25.56 -23.81 27.76
CA LEU A 418 26.06 -22.48 27.36
C LEU A 418 25.67 -22.14 25.92
N ASN A 419 25.74 -23.11 25.00
CA ASN A 419 25.30 -22.91 23.63
C ASN A 419 23.78 -22.63 23.54
N ALA A 420 22.97 -23.34 24.32
CA ALA A 420 21.52 -23.10 24.39
C ALA A 420 21.20 -21.65 24.79
N LYS A 421 21.98 -21.08 25.72
CA LYS A 421 21.83 -19.68 26.17
C LYS A 421 21.97 -18.66 25.03
N ASN A 422 22.82 -18.95 24.03
CA ASN A 422 23.01 -18.06 22.87
C ASN A 422 21.78 -17.97 21.95
N PHE A 423 20.85 -18.92 22.05
CA PHE A 423 19.63 -18.95 21.24
C PHE A 423 18.40 -18.41 22.00
N ILE A 424 18.55 -18.06 23.28
CA ILE A 424 17.45 -17.46 24.04
C ILE A 424 17.30 -16.01 23.61
N ILE A 425 16.18 -15.72 22.95
CA ILE A 425 15.73 -14.35 22.73
C ILE A 425 14.91 -14.00 23.96
N ASP A 426 15.45 -13.15 24.85
CA ASP A 426 14.66 -12.66 25.98
C ASP A 426 13.46 -11.89 25.41
N GLU A 427 12.25 -12.43 25.57
CA GLU A 427 11.05 -11.63 25.42
C GLU A 427 11.16 -10.49 26.44
N VAL A 428 11.27 -9.26 25.93
CA VAL A 428 11.01 -8.07 26.74
C VAL A 428 9.54 -8.15 27.13
N VAL A 429 9.25 -8.87 28.21
CA VAL A 429 7.95 -8.84 28.84
C VAL A 429 7.72 -7.38 29.19
N PRO A 430 6.71 -6.71 28.61
CA PRO A 430 6.38 -5.35 29.01
C PRO A 430 6.24 -5.36 30.52
N LYS A 431 6.93 -4.44 31.20
CA LYS A 431 6.64 -4.21 32.61
C LYS A 431 5.19 -3.75 32.67
N ASP A 432 4.26 -4.67 32.89
CA ASP A 432 2.92 -4.33 33.33
C ASP A 432 3.13 -3.62 34.68
N GLU A 433 3.07 -2.29 34.67
CA GLU A 433 3.22 -1.42 35.85
C GLU A 433 2.10 -1.64 36.90
N GLY A 434 1.26 -2.66 36.72
CA GLY A 434 0.03 -2.85 37.48
C GLY A 434 0.01 -3.98 38.51
N ASN A 435 0.96 -4.93 38.53
CA ASN A 435 0.92 -5.97 39.58
C ASN A 435 2.22 -6.79 39.74
N ASP A 436 3.18 -6.26 40.49
CA ASP A 436 4.43 -6.95 40.87
C ASP A 436 4.19 -8.33 41.51
N PHE A 437 3.07 -8.50 42.23
CA PHE A 437 2.76 -9.74 42.95
C PHE A 437 2.37 -10.90 42.01
N LEU A 438 1.62 -10.63 40.93
CA LEU A 438 1.28 -11.65 39.93
C LEU A 438 2.48 -12.03 39.06
N ASN A 439 3.35 -11.06 38.75
CA ASN A 439 4.63 -11.31 38.07
C ASN A 439 5.58 -12.15 38.94
N PHE A 440 5.59 -11.93 40.25
CA PHE A 440 6.35 -12.74 41.22
C PHE A 440 5.82 -14.19 41.33
N LEU A 441 4.50 -14.37 41.46
CA LEU A 441 3.86 -15.70 41.53
C LEU A 441 3.98 -16.50 40.22
N ARG A 442 4.00 -15.82 39.07
CA ARG A 442 4.20 -16.47 37.77
C ARG A 442 5.65 -16.92 37.56
N LYS A 443 6.63 -16.14 38.04
CA LYS A 443 8.05 -16.53 38.09
C LYS A 443 8.34 -17.68 39.06
N SER A 444 7.62 -17.78 40.18
CA SER A 444 7.90 -18.82 41.18
C SER A 444 7.46 -20.23 40.75
N ASN A 445 6.56 -20.35 39.77
CA ASN A 445 5.96 -21.63 39.37
C ASN A 445 6.44 -22.17 38.01
N ASN A 446 7.11 -21.36 37.18
CA ASN A 446 7.74 -21.81 35.93
C ASN A 446 9.01 -20.99 35.67
N PRO A 447 10.21 -21.59 35.78
CA PRO A 447 11.45 -20.88 35.49
C PRO A 447 11.47 -20.43 34.03
N THR A 448 11.98 -19.22 33.79
CA THR A 448 12.31 -18.77 32.43
C THR A 448 13.36 -19.71 31.81
N LYS A 449 13.46 -19.74 30.47
CA LYS A 449 14.48 -20.55 29.78
C LYS A 449 15.90 -20.22 30.28
N THR A 450 16.17 -18.94 30.54
CA THR A 450 17.45 -18.47 31.08
C THR A 450 17.70 -19.00 32.48
N GLU A 451 16.72 -18.88 33.39
CA GLU A 451 16.84 -19.40 34.76
C GLU A 451 17.02 -20.93 34.78
N PHE A 452 16.32 -21.66 33.91
CA PHE A 452 16.49 -23.11 33.75
C PHE A 452 17.91 -23.46 33.33
N VAL A 453 18.43 -22.85 32.27
CA VAL A 453 19.79 -23.12 31.77
C VAL A 453 20.85 -22.77 32.82
N ASP A 454 20.71 -21.63 33.51
CA ASP A 454 21.66 -21.21 34.54
C ASP A 454 21.64 -22.13 35.77
N ASP A 455 20.48 -22.71 36.11
CA ASP A 455 20.38 -23.70 37.18
C ASP A 455 21.05 -25.03 36.81
N GLU A 456 20.86 -25.51 35.59
CA GLU A 456 21.51 -26.73 35.09
C GLU A 456 23.03 -26.56 35.00
N ILE A 457 23.53 -25.40 34.55
CA ILE A 457 24.97 -25.10 34.56
C ILE A 457 25.51 -25.13 35.98
N ARG A 458 24.82 -24.52 36.97
CA ARG A 458 25.25 -24.54 38.38
C ARG A 458 25.33 -25.97 38.95
N LYS A 459 24.37 -26.84 38.62
CA LYS A 459 24.40 -28.26 39.03
C LYS A 459 25.60 -28.98 38.42
N ILE A 460 25.87 -28.76 37.14
CA ILE A 460 27.00 -29.36 36.44
C ILE A 460 28.33 -28.86 36.98
N ASP A 461 28.46 -27.56 37.26
CA ASP A 461 29.68 -26.98 37.84
C ASP A 461 30.02 -27.61 39.18
N LYS A 462 29.02 -27.82 40.04
CA LYS A 462 29.21 -28.54 41.30
C LYS A 462 29.76 -29.96 41.07
N ILE A 463 29.27 -30.69 40.07
CA ILE A 463 29.74 -32.05 39.75
C ILE A 463 31.18 -32.03 39.21
N ILE A 464 31.49 -31.09 38.31
CA ILE A 464 32.84 -30.95 37.74
C ILE A 464 33.85 -30.59 38.83
N GLU A 465 33.53 -29.63 39.69
CA GLU A 465 34.37 -29.24 40.84
C GLU A 465 34.64 -30.42 41.77
N ASP A 466 33.62 -31.25 42.01
CA ASP A 466 33.72 -32.42 42.88
C ASP A 466 34.67 -33.49 42.31
N GLU A 467 34.56 -33.77 41.00
CA GLU A 467 35.45 -34.70 40.29
C GLU A 467 36.88 -34.18 40.16
N VAL A 468 37.07 -32.87 39.97
CA VAL A 468 38.40 -32.24 39.99
C VAL A 468 39.04 -32.39 41.36
N TRP A 469 38.30 -32.10 42.43
CA TRP A 469 38.78 -32.26 43.81
C TRP A 469 39.15 -33.71 44.11
N LYS A 470 38.33 -34.69 43.71
CA LYS A 470 38.65 -36.12 43.83
C LYS A 470 39.97 -36.48 43.15
N LYS A 471 40.18 -36.02 41.91
CA LYS A 471 41.42 -36.28 41.16
C LYS A 471 42.63 -35.63 41.82
N ASP A 472 42.49 -34.41 42.33
CA ASP A 472 43.55 -33.71 43.09
C ASP A 472 43.96 -34.52 44.34
N LEU A 473 42.99 -34.97 45.14
CA LEU A 473 43.24 -35.79 46.32
C LEU A 473 43.98 -37.09 45.98
N ILE A 474 43.56 -37.78 44.92
CA ILE A 474 44.22 -39.00 44.45
C ILE A 474 45.65 -38.70 43.97
N SER A 475 45.86 -37.57 43.30
CA SER A 475 47.18 -37.14 42.83
C SER A 475 48.13 -36.80 43.98
N ARG A 476 47.65 -36.08 45.00
CA ARG A 476 48.44 -35.64 46.17
C ARG A 476 48.74 -36.78 47.14
N PHE A 477 47.76 -37.65 47.40
CA PHE A 477 47.82 -38.61 48.52
C PHE A 477 47.82 -40.08 48.07
N GLY A 478 47.79 -40.32 46.76
CA GLY A 478 47.67 -41.66 46.17
C GLY A 478 46.26 -42.22 46.27
N VAL A 479 45.96 -43.24 45.45
CA VAL A 479 44.61 -43.81 45.29
C VAL A 479 43.99 -44.21 46.63
N LYS A 480 44.75 -44.87 47.51
CA LYS A 480 44.25 -45.35 48.80
C LYS A 480 43.79 -44.20 49.71
N TYR A 481 44.70 -43.28 50.06
CA TYR A 481 44.37 -42.22 51.01
C TYR A 481 43.50 -41.15 50.36
N GLY A 482 43.72 -40.80 49.09
CA GLY A 482 42.90 -39.83 48.36
C GLY A 482 41.42 -40.24 48.26
N MET A 483 41.11 -41.51 48.00
CA MET A 483 39.73 -42.00 48.01
C MET A 483 39.11 -41.99 49.41
N SER A 484 39.86 -42.38 50.45
CA SER A 484 39.36 -42.30 51.83
C SER A 484 39.08 -40.85 52.26
N ILE A 485 39.95 -39.90 51.90
CA ILE A 485 39.72 -38.47 52.15
C ILE A 485 38.46 -38.00 51.41
N TYR A 486 38.31 -38.34 50.14
CA TYR A 486 37.14 -37.97 49.33
C TYR A 486 35.82 -38.50 49.93
N HIS A 487 35.80 -39.72 50.47
CA HIS A 487 34.64 -40.29 51.16
C HIS A 487 34.45 -39.74 52.59
N GLY A 488 35.39 -38.96 53.12
CA GLY A 488 35.37 -38.47 54.50
C GLY A 488 35.70 -39.54 55.55
N GLU A 489 36.45 -40.58 55.17
CA GLU A 489 36.81 -41.70 56.04
C GLU A 489 38.20 -41.52 56.64
N PHE A 490 38.31 -41.66 57.95
CA PHE A 490 39.60 -41.73 58.63
C PHE A 490 40.13 -43.16 58.59
N ILE A 491 41.37 -43.36 58.10
CA ILE A 491 42.03 -44.68 58.09
C ILE A 491 43.44 -44.61 58.68
N ILE A 492 43.81 -45.66 59.42
CA ILE A 492 45.13 -45.78 60.05
C ILE A 492 46.25 -45.60 59.01
N GLY A 493 47.26 -44.80 59.37
CA GLY A 493 48.40 -44.45 58.53
C GLY A 493 48.33 -43.09 57.86
N MET A 494 47.18 -42.40 57.86
CA MET A 494 47.03 -41.03 57.36
C MET A 494 47.97 -40.05 58.09
N THR A 495 48.53 -39.08 57.38
CA THR A 495 49.26 -37.97 58.01
C THR A 495 48.28 -36.95 58.60
N GLN A 496 48.77 -36.06 59.46
CA GLN A 496 47.96 -34.95 59.96
C GLN A 496 47.39 -34.05 58.86
N GLU A 497 48.13 -33.86 57.76
CA GLU A 497 47.67 -33.10 56.58
C GLU A 497 46.49 -33.81 55.90
N MET A 498 46.56 -35.13 55.73
CA MET A 498 45.46 -35.91 55.16
C MET A 498 44.19 -35.84 56.02
N VAL A 499 44.34 -35.85 57.35
CA VAL A 499 43.21 -35.68 58.27
C VAL A 499 42.65 -34.25 58.19
N HIS A 500 43.52 -33.24 58.00
CA HIS A 500 43.12 -31.84 57.84
C HIS A 500 42.24 -31.60 56.60
N GLU A 501 42.48 -32.34 55.51
CA GLU A 501 41.67 -32.30 54.28
C GLU A 501 40.24 -32.84 54.49
N ILE A 502 40.06 -33.77 55.43
CA ILE A 502 38.74 -34.32 55.79
C ILE A 502 38.01 -33.34 56.72
N MET A 503 38.69 -32.87 57.75
CA MET A 503 38.17 -31.91 58.73
C MET A 503 39.30 -30.98 59.16
N ALA A 504 39.04 -29.67 59.11
CA ALA A 504 40.04 -28.69 59.51
C ALA A 504 40.56 -28.95 60.93
N LYS A 505 41.88 -28.80 61.11
CA LYS A 505 42.61 -29.13 62.35
C LYS A 505 42.08 -28.32 63.54
N GLU A 506 41.64 -27.10 63.27
CA GLU A 506 41.01 -26.18 64.21
C GLU A 506 39.77 -26.77 64.89
N MET A 507 39.08 -27.70 64.24
CA MET A 507 37.87 -28.33 64.76
C MET A 507 38.13 -29.31 65.91
N PHE A 508 39.40 -29.62 66.20
CA PHE A 508 39.79 -30.56 67.24
C PHE A 508 40.50 -29.86 68.40
N ILE A 509 40.29 -30.38 69.61
CA ILE A 509 41.11 -30.07 70.79
C ILE A 509 42.35 -30.97 70.72
N ILE A 510 43.54 -30.36 70.65
CA ILE A 510 44.79 -31.09 70.40
C ILE A 510 45.64 -31.17 71.66
N ASN A 511 45.98 -32.38 72.07
CA ASN A 511 46.86 -32.67 73.20
C ASN A 511 48.09 -33.47 72.74
N LYS A 512 49.29 -33.13 73.22
CA LYS A 512 50.55 -33.77 72.82
C LYS A 512 51.31 -34.34 74.02
N TYR A 513 51.61 -35.63 73.98
CA TYR A 513 52.34 -36.35 75.01
C TYR A 513 53.47 -37.17 74.38
N GLY A 514 54.70 -36.64 74.44
CA GLY A 514 55.87 -37.26 73.80
C GLY A 514 55.69 -37.39 72.28
N HIS A 515 55.75 -38.62 71.77
CA HIS A 515 55.57 -38.93 70.34
C HIS A 515 54.12 -39.20 69.92
N ILE A 516 53.16 -39.03 70.85
CA ILE A 516 51.74 -39.24 70.64
C ILE A 516 51.01 -37.88 70.65
N GLU A 517 50.16 -37.65 69.66
CA GLU A 517 49.28 -36.48 69.57
C GLU A 517 47.82 -36.95 69.48
N SER A 518 46.93 -36.42 70.32
CA SER A 518 45.52 -36.78 70.38
C SER A 518 44.67 -35.59 69.95
N TRP A 519 43.79 -35.79 68.97
CA TRP A 519 42.85 -34.81 68.44
C TRP A 519 41.45 -35.23 68.88
N THR A 520 40.83 -34.44 69.76
CA THR A 520 39.50 -34.73 70.32
C THR A 520 38.46 -33.84 69.68
N PHE A 521 37.42 -34.44 69.10
CA PHE A 521 36.26 -33.71 68.60
C PHE A 521 35.27 -33.45 69.74
N ASP A 522 34.86 -32.21 69.89
CA ASP A 522 33.87 -31.77 70.88
C ASP A 522 32.93 -30.75 70.22
N GLN A 523 31.63 -31.04 70.25
CA GLN A 523 30.63 -30.24 69.55
C GLN A 523 30.45 -28.85 70.18
N ASP A 524 30.56 -28.74 71.51
CA ASP A 524 30.46 -27.45 72.23
C ASP A 524 31.70 -26.59 72.00
N TYR A 525 32.86 -27.21 71.86
CA TYR A 525 34.09 -26.57 71.44
C TYR A 525 33.95 -26.02 70.01
N LEU A 526 33.44 -26.81 69.07
CA LEU A 526 33.23 -26.35 67.69
C LEU A 526 32.26 -25.16 67.62
N PHE A 527 31.14 -25.20 68.37
CA PHE A 527 30.18 -24.10 68.41
C PHE A 527 30.79 -22.82 69.00
N ARG A 528 31.62 -22.95 70.04
CA ARG A 528 32.35 -21.81 70.61
C ARG A 528 33.39 -21.26 69.64
N LEU A 529 34.13 -22.13 68.97
CA LEU A 529 35.15 -21.79 68.00
C LEU A 529 34.55 -21.02 66.81
N THR A 530 33.44 -21.47 66.23
CA THR A 530 32.80 -20.77 65.10
C THR A 530 32.28 -19.40 65.53
N ALA A 531 31.64 -19.30 66.69
CA ALA A 531 31.18 -18.03 67.24
C ALA A 531 32.34 -17.07 67.61
N GLU A 532 33.50 -17.60 68.01
CA GLU A 532 34.70 -16.82 68.29
C GLU A 532 35.38 -16.34 67.01
N LEU A 533 35.53 -17.22 66.01
CA LEU A 533 36.11 -16.88 64.71
C LEU A 533 35.29 -15.83 63.98
N GLN A 534 33.96 -15.94 64.02
CA GLN A 534 33.06 -14.93 63.43
C GLN A 534 33.24 -13.57 64.11
N ARG A 535 33.22 -13.51 65.45
CA ARG A 535 33.43 -12.26 66.20
C ARG A 535 34.82 -11.67 65.97
N LYS A 536 35.87 -12.50 65.91
CA LYS A 536 37.25 -12.06 65.63
C LYS A 536 37.40 -11.59 64.19
N GLY A 537 36.79 -12.27 63.23
CA GLY A 537 36.78 -11.89 61.82
C GLY A 537 36.10 -10.54 61.60
N GLU A 538 34.89 -10.37 62.12
CA GLU A 538 34.17 -9.09 62.12
C GLU A 538 35.00 -7.98 62.80
N GLY A 539 35.63 -8.28 63.93
CA GLY A 539 36.51 -7.35 64.64
C GLY A 539 37.78 -6.95 63.87
N ILE A 540 38.37 -7.86 63.07
CA ILE A 540 39.53 -7.59 62.21
C ILE A 540 39.11 -6.73 61.02
N CYS A 541 38.03 -7.10 60.32
CA CYS A 541 37.51 -6.34 59.19
C CYS A 541 37.04 -4.92 59.59
N ASN A 542 36.44 -4.76 60.77
CA ASN A 542 36.10 -3.45 61.32
C ASN A 542 37.32 -2.61 61.70
N ARG A 543 38.46 -3.22 62.03
CA ARG A 543 39.68 -2.53 62.47
C ARG A 543 40.59 -2.14 61.31
N TYR A 544 40.70 -2.98 60.28
CA TYR A 544 41.65 -2.81 59.18
C TYR A 544 40.97 -2.49 57.83
N GLY A 545 39.64 -2.54 57.77
CA GLY A 545 38.85 -2.36 56.55
C GLY A 545 38.54 -3.69 55.84
N SER A 546 37.44 -3.74 55.10
CA SER A 546 36.97 -4.96 54.42
C SER A 546 37.90 -5.44 53.29
N GLU A 547 38.74 -4.55 52.76
CA GLU A 547 39.70 -4.85 51.69
C GLU A 547 41.12 -5.15 52.22
N SER A 548 41.32 -5.17 53.54
CA SER A 548 42.62 -5.44 54.14
C SER A 548 43.03 -6.91 53.98
N GLU A 549 44.33 -7.16 53.83
CA GLU A 549 44.88 -8.51 53.72
C GLU A 549 44.55 -9.35 54.97
N GLU A 550 44.52 -8.73 56.14
CA GLU A 550 44.17 -9.39 57.41
C GLU A 550 42.69 -9.80 57.44
N CYS A 551 41.78 -8.96 56.93
CA CYS A 551 40.38 -9.31 56.79
C CYS A 551 40.20 -10.44 55.76
N ARG A 552 40.94 -10.40 54.64
CA ARG A 552 40.95 -11.46 53.62
C ARG A 552 41.43 -12.80 54.19
N LEU A 553 42.55 -12.83 54.89
CA LEU A 553 43.09 -14.03 55.53
C LEU A 553 42.15 -14.59 56.61
N ALA A 554 41.49 -13.72 57.38
CA ALA A 554 40.50 -14.14 58.37
C ALA A 554 39.26 -14.75 57.70
N ALA A 555 38.78 -14.15 56.61
CA ALA A 555 37.68 -14.66 55.80
C ALA A 555 38.02 -15.99 55.12
N GLU A 556 39.23 -16.14 54.58
CA GLU A 556 39.74 -17.39 53.99
C GLU A 556 39.76 -18.53 55.02
N ARG A 557 40.24 -18.25 56.25
CA ARG A 557 40.28 -19.26 57.31
C ARG A 557 38.89 -19.71 57.76
N MET A 558 37.95 -18.78 57.92
CA MET A 558 36.55 -19.09 58.22
C MET A 558 35.90 -19.85 57.07
N GLY A 559 36.16 -19.42 55.83
CA GLY A 559 35.72 -20.09 54.61
C GLY A 559 36.20 -21.53 54.56
N HIS A 560 37.48 -21.79 54.82
CA HIS A 560 38.05 -23.13 54.83
C HIS A 560 37.38 -24.06 55.86
N ILE A 561 37.13 -23.59 57.08
CA ILE A 561 36.43 -24.36 58.12
C ILE A 561 34.98 -24.65 57.68
N ALA A 562 34.27 -23.65 57.16
CA ALA A 562 32.90 -23.82 56.68
C ALA A 562 32.82 -24.80 55.48
N THR A 563 33.76 -24.71 54.54
CA THR A 563 33.83 -25.59 53.37
C THR A 563 34.13 -27.04 53.75
N THR A 564 35.13 -27.28 54.61
CA THR A 564 35.45 -28.64 55.08
C THR A 564 34.29 -29.25 55.87
N MET A 565 33.62 -28.47 56.72
CA MET A 565 32.40 -28.90 57.43
C MET A 565 31.25 -29.25 56.49
N GLN A 566 30.96 -28.38 55.52
CA GLN A 566 29.88 -28.61 54.57
C GLN A 566 30.16 -29.85 53.71
N ARG A 567 31.37 -29.99 53.17
CA ARG A 567 31.77 -31.17 52.40
C ARG A 567 31.64 -32.43 53.23
N TYR A 568 32.17 -32.44 54.45
CA TYR A 568 32.06 -33.59 55.34
C TYR A 568 30.60 -33.98 55.61
N ALA A 569 29.71 -33.01 55.86
CA ALA A 569 28.27 -33.26 56.04
C ALA A 569 27.57 -33.76 54.77
N GLU A 570 27.98 -33.30 53.59
CA GLU A 570 27.52 -33.81 52.30
C GLU A 570 27.98 -35.26 52.08
N ARG A 571 29.23 -35.59 52.41
CA ARG A 571 29.79 -36.95 52.28
C ARG A 571 29.17 -37.96 53.24
N ILE A 572 28.87 -37.58 54.47
CA ILE A 572 28.10 -38.45 55.39
C ILE A 572 26.75 -38.80 54.76
N ARG A 573 26.05 -37.83 54.17
CA ARG A 573 24.75 -38.06 53.54
C ARG A 573 24.84 -38.95 52.30
N GLU A 574 25.88 -38.78 51.50
CA GLU A 574 26.05 -39.48 50.23
C GLU A 574 26.63 -40.88 50.38
N PHE A 575 27.64 -41.06 51.23
CA PHE A 575 28.40 -42.31 51.38
C PHE A 575 28.07 -43.09 52.65
N GLY A 576 27.23 -42.55 53.54
CA GLY A 576 26.87 -43.20 54.81
C GLY A 576 28.06 -43.35 55.77
N GLY A 577 29.08 -42.50 55.63
CA GLY A 577 30.36 -42.59 56.34
C GLY A 577 30.26 -42.59 57.87
N PRO A 578 31.34 -42.97 58.58
CA PRO A 578 31.34 -43.08 60.03
C PRO A 578 31.05 -41.72 60.70
N LYS A 579 30.32 -41.75 61.82
CA LYS A 579 30.13 -40.59 62.70
C LYS A 579 31.49 -39.98 63.05
N ILE A 580 31.56 -38.66 63.20
CA ILE A 580 32.77 -37.93 63.57
C ILE A 580 33.46 -38.65 64.75
N PRO A 581 34.70 -39.13 64.59
CA PRO A 581 35.41 -39.80 65.67
C PRO A 581 35.59 -38.85 66.84
N ARG A 582 35.32 -39.32 68.07
CA ARG A 582 35.53 -38.50 69.26
C ARG A 582 37.02 -38.24 69.50
N ILE A 583 37.87 -39.23 69.22
CA ILE A 583 39.32 -39.10 69.41
C ILE A 583 40.07 -39.74 68.23
N LEU A 584 41.02 -39.00 67.67
CA LEU A 584 42.03 -39.47 66.73
C LEU A 584 43.40 -39.40 67.40
N THR A 585 44.17 -40.49 67.40
CA THR A 585 45.54 -40.49 67.95
C THR A 585 46.56 -40.67 66.86
N PHE A 586 47.63 -39.88 66.89
CA PHE A 586 48.75 -39.93 65.97
C PHE A 586 50.01 -40.35 66.70
N SER A 587 50.74 -41.32 66.15
CA SER A 587 52.07 -41.72 66.61
C SER A 587 53.08 -41.42 65.51
N ASN A 588 54.13 -40.65 65.83
CA ASN A 588 55.13 -40.22 64.83
C ASN A 588 54.50 -39.52 63.61
N GLY A 589 53.49 -38.68 63.84
CA GLY A 589 52.82 -37.89 62.79
C GLY A 589 51.85 -38.67 61.89
N LYS A 590 51.64 -39.97 62.15
CA LYS A 590 50.68 -40.81 61.43
C LYS A 590 49.55 -41.28 62.34
N LEU A 591 48.34 -41.30 61.81
CA LEU A 591 47.14 -41.75 62.50
C LEU A 591 47.32 -43.22 62.93
N SER A 592 47.28 -43.46 64.22
CA SER A 592 47.55 -44.75 64.89
C SER A 592 46.34 -45.29 65.65
N GLY A 593 45.30 -44.47 65.90
CA GLY A 593 44.05 -44.89 66.53
C GLY A 593 42.87 -43.98 66.20
N ILE A 594 41.67 -44.57 66.15
CA ILE A 594 40.39 -43.91 65.86
C ILE A 594 39.37 -44.43 66.88
N TYR A 595 38.76 -43.55 67.66
CA TYR A 595 37.84 -43.90 68.74
C TYR A 595 36.50 -43.16 68.56
N ASN A 596 35.40 -43.92 68.52
CA ASN A 596 34.07 -43.44 68.11
C ASN A 596 33.05 -43.31 69.26
N GLU A 597 33.45 -43.60 70.50
CA GLU A 597 32.56 -43.60 71.69
C GLU A 597 32.53 -42.27 72.45
#